data_AF-A0A7Y0IEX4-F1
#
_entry.id   AF-A0A7Y0IEX4-F1
#
_cell.length_a   1.000
_cell.length_b   1.000
_cell.length_c   1.000
_cell.angle_alpha   90.00
_cell.angle_beta   90.00
_cell.angle_gamma   90.00
#
_symmetry.space_group_name_H-M   'P 1'
#
loop_
_entity.id
_entity.type
_entity.pdbx_description
1 polymer ?
#
loop_
_entity_poly.entity_id
_entity_poly.type
_entity_poly.pdbx_seq_one_letter_code
_entity_poly.pdbx_strand_id
1 'polypeptide(L)' 'MINYEIENELKPSLNTDEKLIWAGRPKTGILFRTTDTLLIPFSFLWAGFAVFWETSVIITDAPFSLSFGVFHLF' A
#
# COMPACT_ATOMS: atom_id res chain seq x y z
N MET A 1 -10.39 -14.26 -26.70
CA MET A 1 -11.20 -13.42 -27.60
C MET A 1 -11.00 -11.92 -27.34
N ILE A 2 -10.82 -11.48 -26.09
CA ILE A 2 -10.68 -10.06 -25.69
C ILE A 2 -9.48 -9.31 -26.30
N ASN A 3 -8.33 -9.98 -26.52
CA ASN A 3 -7.12 -9.29 -26.96
C ASN A 3 -7.19 -8.78 -28.42
N TYR A 4 -7.86 -9.51 -29.32
CA TYR A 4 -8.00 -9.11 -30.72
C TYR A 4 -8.89 -7.88 -30.91
N GLU A 5 -9.85 -7.68 -30.02
CA GLU A 5 -10.76 -6.53 -30.01
C GLU A 5 -10.00 -5.26 -29.60
N ILE A 6 -9.22 -5.34 -28.51
CA ILE A 6 -8.35 -4.24 -28.04
C ILE A 6 -7.30 -3.88 -29.09
N GLU A 7 -6.70 -4.88 -29.74
CA GLU A 7 -5.74 -4.65 -30.83
C GLU A 7 -6.35 -3.89 -32.01
N ASN A 8 -7.58 -4.23 -32.40
CA ASN A 8 -8.26 -3.53 -33.50
C ASN A 8 -8.73 -2.11 -33.12
N GLU A 9 -9.12 -1.88 -31.86
CA GLU A 9 -9.47 -0.54 -31.37
C GLU A 9 -8.26 0.39 -31.24
N LEU A 10 -7.08 -0.14 -30.91
CA LEU A 10 -5.84 0.62 -30.75
C LEU A 10 -5.02 0.77 -32.05
N LYS A 11 -5.31 -0.02 -33.09
CA LYS A 11 -4.66 0.11 -34.42
C LYS A 11 -4.68 1.53 -35.00
N PRO A 12 -5.77 2.30 -34.92
CA PRO A 12 -5.82 3.66 -35.45
C PRO A 12 -4.96 4.67 -34.67
N SER A 13 -4.61 4.37 -33.41
CA SER A 13 -3.78 5.24 -32.56
C SER A 13 -2.29 4.86 -32.55
N LEU A 14 -1.93 3.74 -33.20
CA LEU A 14 -0.55 3.29 -33.38
C LEU A 14 0.01 3.83 -34.71
N ASN A 15 1.26 4.27 -34.69
CA ASN A 15 1.97 4.65 -35.91
C ASN A 15 2.32 3.41 -36.77
N THR A 16 2.63 3.61 -38.05
CA THR A 16 2.90 2.50 -38.99
C THR A 16 4.06 1.57 -38.55
N ASP A 17 5.02 2.10 -37.80
CA ASP A 17 6.16 1.37 -37.27
C ASP A 17 6.01 0.95 -35.79
N GLU A 18 4.87 1.24 -35.16
CA GLU A 18 4.62 0.91 -33.76
C GLU A 18 3.92 -0.44 -33.62
N LYS A 19 4.47 -1.30 -32.75
CA LYS A 19 3.92 -2.61 -32.44
C LYS A 19 3.40 -2.63 -31.01
N LEU A 20 2.16 -3.07 -30.84
CA LEU A 20 1.56 -3.30 -29.52
C LEU A 20 2.29 -4.46 -28.81
N ILE A 21 3.04 -4.15 -27.75
CA ILE A 21 3.84 -5.12 -26.98
C ILE A 21 3.06 -5.79 -25.85
N TRP A 22 2.00 -5.16 -25.36
CA TRP A 22 1.18 -5.68 -24.27
C TRP A 22 -0.23 -5.11 -24.35
N ALA A 23 -1.22 -6.00 -24.36
CA ALA A 23 -2.63 -5.67 -24.30
C ALA A 23 -3.31 -6.67 -23.35
N GLY A 24 -3.85 -6.15 -22.25
CA GLY A 24 -4.52 -6.96 -21.25
C GLY A 24 -4.75 -6.18 -19.96
N ARG A 25 -5.66 -6.66 -19.12
CA ARG A 25 -5.82 -6.13 -17.76
C ARG A 25 -4.84 -6.86 -16.84
N PRO A 26 -4.09 -6.15 -15.96
CA PRO A 26 -3.29 -6.81 -14.95
C PRO A 26 -4.21 -7.64 -14.05
N LYS A 27 -3.70 -8.74 -13.49
CA LYS A 27 -4.46 -9.54 -12.52
C LYS A 27 -4.80 -8.65 -11.33
N THR A 28 -6.04 -8.21 -11.25
CA THR A 28 -6.57 -7.45 -10.11
C THR A 28 -6.85 -8.41 -8.97
N GLY A 29 -6.16 -8.24 -7.84
CA GLY A 29 -6.39 -9.04 -6.63
C GLY A 29 -5.39 -8.71 -5.53
N ILE A 30 -5.74 -9.06 -4.29
CA ILE A 30 -4.82 -8.98 -3.14
C ILE A 30 -3.93 -10.21 -3.21
N LEU A 31 -2.65 -10.00 -3.53
CA LEU A 31 -1.64 -11.07 -3.50
C LEU A 31 -0.97 -11.05 -2.14
N PHE A 32 -1.45 -11.89 -1.22
CA PHE A 32 -0.78 -12.10 0.05
C PHE A 32 0.60 -12.73 -0.19
N ARG A 33 1.65 -11.97 0.09
CA ARG A 33 3.03 -12.45 0.12
C ARG A 33 3.33 -12.96 1.52
N THR A 34 4.29 -13.88 1.64
CA THR A 34 4.73 -14.39 2.95
C THR A 34 5.17 -13.28 3.91
N THR A 35 5.69 -12.17 3.37
CA THR A 35 6.05 -10.97 4.14
C THR A 35 4.84 -10.34 4.83
N ASP A 36 3.66 -10.39 4.21
CA ASP A 36 2.43 -9.79 4.76
C ASP A 36 1.98 -10.53 6.03
N THR A 37 2.32 -11.81 6.18
CA THR A 37 2.04 -12.60 7.39
C THR A 37 2.74 -12.04 8.62
N LEU A 38 3.89 -11.37 8.46
CA LEU A 38 4.58 -10.70 9.56
C LEU A 38 4.18 -9.22 9.66
N LEU A 39 4.05 -8.53 8.53
CA LEU A 39 3.76 -7.09 8.50
C LEU A 39 2.35 -6.76 9.01
N ILE A 40 1.34 -7.58 8.70
CA ILE A 40 -0.03 -7.35 9.13
C ILE A 40 -0.15 -7.38 10.67
N PRO A 41 0.24 -8.47 11.37
CA PRO A 41 0.16 -8.49 12.83
C PRO A 41 1.09 -7.47 13.49
N PHE A 42 2.27 -7.21 12.91
CA PHE A 42 3.17 -6.16 13.39
C PHE A 42 2.51 -4.78 13.32
N SER A 43 1.84 -4.46 12.22
CA SER A 43 1.11 -3.19 12.05
C SER A 43 0.00 -3.02 13.08
N PHE A 44 -0.74 -4.09 13.38
CA PHE A 44 -1.77 -4.06 14.43
C PHE A 44 -1.19 -3.84 15.82
N LEU A 45 -0.10 -4.56 16.15
CA LEU A 45 0.58 -4.40 17.43
C LEU A 45 1.14 -2.98 17.57
N TRP A 46 1.76 -2.46 16.51
CA TRP A 46 2.32 -1.12 16.48
C TRP A 46 1.25 -0.03 16.59
N ALA A 47 0.14 -0.16 15.85
CA ALA A 47 -0.98 0.76 15.93
C ALA A 47 -1.62 0.76 17.33
N GLY A 48 -1.80 -0.42 17.94
CA GLY A 48 -2.27 -0.54 19.32
C GLY A 48 -1.31 0.10 20.32
N PHE A 49 0.00 -0.09 20.13
CA PHE A 49 1.04 0.53 20.94
C PHE A 49 1.01 2.05 20.85
N ALA A 50 0.88 2.61 19.63
CA ALA A 50 0.76 4.05 19.42
C ALA A 50 -0.44 4.64 20.19
N VAL A 51 -1.61 4.03 20.08
CA VAL A 51 -2.83 4.48 20.78
C VAL A 51 -2.68 4.35 22.30
N PHE A 52 -2.16 3.22 22.78
CA PHE A 52 -1.90 3.00 24.20
C PHE A 52 -0.95 4.05 24.78
N TRP A 53 0.14 4.34 24.06
CA TRP A 53 1.16 5.28 24.47
C TRP A 53 0.59 6.70 24.59
N GLU A 54 -0.08 7.18 23.53
CA GLU A 54 -0.68 8.52 23.54
C GLU A 54 -1.73 8.66 24.64
N THR A 55 -2.58 7.65 24.83
CA THR A 55 -3.59 7.65 25.88
C THR A 55 -2.96 7.71 27.28
N SER A 56 -1.86 6.98 27.49
CA SER A 56 -1.15 6.96 28.78
C SER A 56 -0.52 8.33 29.11
N VAL A 57 0.04 9.02 28.11
CA VAL A 57 0.61 10.38 28.26
C VAL A 57 -0.49 11.38 28.64
N ILE A 58 -1.65 11.31 27.98
CA ILE A 58 -2.80 12.16 28.27
C ILE A 58 -3.34 11.94 29.68
N ILE A 59 -3.47 10.68 30.12
CA ILE A 59 -4.00 10.35 31.46
C ILE A 59 -3.04 10.77 32.58
N THR A 60 -1.73 10.70 32.34
CA THR A 60 -0.71 10.96 33.37
C THR A 60 -0.35 12.45 33.47
N ASP A 61 -1.01 13.33 32.70
CA ASP A 61 -0.71 14.77 32.61
C ASP A 61 0.79 15.02 32.33
N ALA A 62 1.41 14.11 31.58
CA ALA A 62 2.83 14.11 31.34
C ALA A 62 3.22 15.25 30.38
N PRO A 63 4.45 15.79 30.47
CA PRO A 63 4.89 16.87 29.60
C PRO A 63 4.71 16.53 28.12
N PHE A 64 4.17 17.46 27.34
CA PHE A 64 3.91 17.29 25.91
C PHE A 64 5.15 16.87 25.10
N SER A 65 6.35 17.23 25.56
CA SER A 65 7.63 16.79 24.98
C SER A 65 7.81 15.27 24.98
N LEU A 66 7.16 14.54 25.89
CA LEU A 66 7.17 13.08 25.95
C LEU A 66 6.18 12.41 24.98
N SER A 67 5.17 13.16 24.49
CA SER A 67 4.14 12.63 23.60
C SER A 67 4.71 12.16 22.26
N PHE A 68 5.67 12.91 21.70
CA PHE A 68 6.34 12.56 20.44
C PHE A 68 7.72 11.92 20.62
N GLY A 69 8.24 11.90 21.86
CA GLY A 69 9.60 11.42 22.14
C GLY A 69 9.83 9.96 21.77
N VAL A 70 8.82 9.10 21.90
CA VAL A 70 8.89 7.69 21.48
C VAL A 70 8.93 7.56 19.97
N PHE A 71 8.17 8.35 19.21
CA PHE A 71 8.20 8.31 17.75
C PHE A 71 9.49 8.86 17.14
N HIS A 72 10.25 9.67 17.89
CA HIS A 72 11.52 10.23 17.41
C HIS A 72 12.69 9.22 17.46
N LEU A 73 12.50 8.06 18.09
CA LEU A 73 13.51 7.00 18.27
C LEU A 73 13.38 5.83 17.29
N PHE A 74 12.43 5.88 16.35
CA PHE A 74 12.22 4.90 15.28
C PHE A 74 12.29 5.58 13.93
#